data_AF-A0A5J4PUX1-F1
#
_entry.id   AF-A0A5J4PUX1-F1
#
_cell.length_a   1.000
_cell.length_b   1.000
_cell.length_c   1.000
_cell.angle_alpha   90.00
_cell.angle_beta   90.00
_cell.angle_gamma   90.00
#
_symmetry.space_group_name_H-M   'P 1'
#
loop_
_entity.id
_entity.type
_entity.pdbx_description
1 polymer ?
#
loop_
_entity_poly.entity_id
_entity_poly.type
_entity_poly.pdbx_seq_one_letter_code
_entity_poly.pdbx_strand_id
1 'polypeptide(L)'
;GNTSEMYARSFFGDLNIDALTVAPYMGEDSVKPFLLYPEKWVILLALTSNKGSQDFQQIEDNHGERLFEKVLKKSQAWASSEQIMYVVGATQGKIFADIRKHVPCHFLLVPGVGAQGGSLEEVCKYGMNKTCGLIVNSSRAIIYADNSGNFAQAARTVAEGIQRQMAGQLQTISLK
;
A
#
# COMPACT_ATOMS: atom_id res chain seq x y z
N GLY A 1 -18.08 5.72 13.40
CA GLY A 1 -18.41 5.24 14.76
C GLY A 1 -17.52 5.94 15.77
N ASN A 2 -18.02 6.12 17.01
CA ASN A 2 -17.39 6.97 18.04
C ASN A 2 -15.91 6.63 18.32
N THR A 3 -15.53 5.35 18.34
CA THR A 3 -14.13 4.95 18.57
C THR A 3 -13.21 5.34 17.40
N SER A 4 -13.65 5.13 16.16
CA SER A 4 -12.88 5.54 14.96
C SER A 4 -12.71 7.06 14.87
N GLU A 5 -13.68 7.85 15.35
CA GLU A 5 -13.56 9.31 15.44
C GLU A 5 -12.46 9.75 16.40
N MET A 6 -12.35 9.08 17.56
CA MET A 6 -11.27 9.37 18.50
C MET A 6 -9.91 9.04 17.90
N TYR A 7 -9.77 7.90 17.20
CA TYR A 7 -8.53 7.60 16.47
C TYR A 7 -8.23 8.63 15.38
N ALA A 8 -9.21 9.01 14.58
CA ALA A 8 -9.03 10.00 13.52
C ALA A 8 -8.56 11.35 14.10
N ARG A 9 -9.18 11.80 15.20
CA ARG A 9 -8.76 13.02 15.91
C ARG A 9 -7.33 12.92 16.46
N SER A 10 -6.99 11.83 17.13
CA SER A 10 -5.65 11.68 17.69
C SER A 10 -4.56 11.64 16.61
N PHE A 11 -4.78 10.92 15.52
CA PHE A 11 -3.76 10.79 14.46
C PHE A 11 -3.70 12.02 13.55
N PHE A 12 -4.82 12.51 13.03
CA PHE A 12 -4.84 13.61 12.07
C PHE A 12 -4.97 14.99 12.69
N GLY A 13 -5.56 15.11 13.88
CA GLY A 13 -5.63 16.36 14.63
C GLY A 13 -4.41 16.56 15.51
N ASP A 14 -4.24 15.71 16.53
CA ASP A 14 -3.24 15.94 17.58
C ASP A 14 -1.80 15.65 17.09
N LEU A 15 -1.58 14.50 16.44
CA LEU A 15 -0.27 14.14 15.89
C LEU A 15 -0.01 14.73 14.50
N ASN A 16 -1.07 15.18 13.81
CA ASN A 16 -1.03 15.77 12.48
C ASN A 16 -0.26 14.93 11.43
N ILE A 17 -0.38 13.60 11.45
CA ILE A 17 0.22 12.76 10.40
C ILE A 17 -0.52 12.93 9.08
N ASP A 18 0.13 12.64 7.95
CA ASP A 18 -0.47 12.82 6.62
C ASP A 18 -1.25 11.60 6.11
N ALA A 19 -0.94 10.41 6.63
CA ALA A 19 -1.57 9.18 6.19
C ALA A 19 -1.70 8.15 7.33
N LEU A 20 -2.80 7.40 7.34
CA LEU A 20 -3.03 6.32 8.30
C LEU A 20 -3.50 5.05 7.60
N THR A 21 -2.97 3.90 8.00
CA THR A 21 -3.43 2.59 7.51
C THR A 21 -4.62 2.10 8.34
N VAL A 22 -5.71 1.70 7.68
CA VAL A 22 -6.97 1.28 8.33
C VAL A 22 -7.44 -0.06 7.76
N ALA A 23 -7.96 -0.93 8.63
CA ALA A 23 -8.59 -2.19 8.24
C ALA A 23 -10.08 -1.97 7.87
N PRO A 24 -10.51 -2.28 6.64
CA PRO A 24 -11.89 -2.03 6.20
C PRO A 24 -12.87 -3.15 6.59
N TYR A 25 -12.45 -4.11 7.42
CA TYR A 25 -13.21 -5.34 7.72
C TYR A 25 -14.60 -5.05 8.32
N MET A 26 -14.71 -4.01 9.14
CA MET A 26 -15.97 -3.63 9.80
C MET A 26 -16.90 -2.81 8.89
N GLY A 27 -16.48 -2.47 7.67
CA GLY A 27 -17.28 -1.74 6.71
C GLY A 27 -17.03 -0.24 6.68
N GLU A 28 -17.95 0.48 6.05
CA GLU A 28 -17.80 1.90 5.71
C GLU A 28 -17.77 2.81 6.96
N ASP A 29 -18.62 2.52 7.94
CA ASP A 29 -18.80 3.31 9.16
C ASP A 29 -17.59 3.30 10.09
N SER A 30 -16.71 2.29 9.96
CA SER A 30 -15.42 2.26 10.65
C SER A 30 -14.35 3.09 9.95
N VAL A 31 -14.51 3.40 8.65
CA VAL A 31 -13.54 4.13 7.82
C VAL A 31 -13.92 5.60 7.63
N LYS A 32 -15.20 5.91 7.45
CA LYS A 32 -15.73 7.26 7.21
C LYS A 32 -15.15 8.35 8.13
N PRO A 33 -14.98 8.13 9.45
CA PRO A 33 -14.42 9.16 10.32
C PRO A 33 -13.03 9.66 9.92
N PHE A 34 -12.20 8.79 9.32
CA PHE A 34 -10.86 9.16 8.85
C PHE A 34 -10.90 9.99 7.55
N LEU A 35 -11.94 9.79 6.72
CA LEU A 35 -12.12 10.48 5.45
C LEU A 35 -12.65 11.92 5.59
N LEU A 36 -13.10 12.30 6.80
CA LEU A 36 -13.57 13.66 7.11
C LEU A 36 -12.42 14.68 7.23
N TYR A 37 -11.17 14.22 7.25
CA TYR A 37 -9.99 15.07 7.34
C TYR A 37 -9.47 15.37 5.93
N PRO A 38 -9.69 16.58 5.40
CA PRO A 38 -9.19 16.96 4.08
C PRO A 38 -7.66 16.92 4.06
N GLU A 39 -7.07 16.68 2.89
CA GLU A 39 -5.62 16.63 2.68
C GLU A 39 -4.90 15.49 3.43
N LYS A 40 -5.64 14.60 4.10
CA LYS A 40 -5.12 13.39 4.74
C LYS A 40 -5.47 12.14 3.92
N TRP A 41 -4.59 11.14 4.00
CA TRP A 41 -4.73 9.89 3.27
C TRP A 41 -5.13 8.73 4.18
N VAL A 42 -6.10 7.93 3.73
CA VAL A 42 -6.48 6.66 4.34
C VAL A 42 -5.97 5.52 3.47
N ILE A 43 -5.10 4.70 4.03
CA ILE A 43 -4.51 3.55 3.33
C ILE A 43 -5.25 2.29 3.77
N LEU A 44 -6.11 1.74 2.92
CA LEU A 44 -6.92 0.58 3.27
C LEU A 44 -6.17 -0.73 3.06
N LEU A 45 -6.28 -1.65 4.02
CA LEU A 45 -5.80 -3.02 3.84
C LEU A 45 -6.65 -3.74 2.79
N ALA A 46 -6.03 -4.14 1.67
CA ALA A 46 -6.69 -4.92 0.63
C ALA A 46 -6.11 -6.34 0.55
N LEU A 47 -4.85 -6.47 0.13
CA LEU A 47 -4.17 -7.76 0.00
C LEU A 47 -2.78 -7.68 0.62
N THR A 48 -2.56 -8.35 1.76
CA THR A 48 -1.28 -8.31 2.48
C THR A 48 -0.35 -9.46 2.07
N SER A 49 0.94 -9.35 2.37
CA SER A 49 1.97 -10.31 1.94
C SER A 49 2.21 -11.48 2.91
N ASN A 50 1.58 -11.47 4.09
CA ASN A 50 1.72 -12.53 5.09
C ASN A 50 0.91 -13.78 4.72
N LYS A 51 1.27 -14.94 5.30
CA LYS A 51 0.59 -16.23 5.07
C LYS A 51 -0.93 -16.16 5.31
N GLY A 52 -1.35 -15.42 6.33
CA GLY A 52 -2.78 -15.26 6.67
C GLY A 52 -3.61 -14.48 5.63
N SER A 53 -3.00 -13.93 4.58
CA SER A 53 -3.77 -13.41 3.43
C SER A 53 -4.64 -14.49 2.78
N GLN A 54 -4.22 -15.76 2.86
CA GLN A 54 -4.97 -16.90 2.34
C GLN A 54 -6.22 -17.23 3.15
N ASP A 55 -6.26 -16.83 4.43
CA ASP A 55 -7.36 -17.21 5.33
C ASP A 55 -8.67 -16.54 4.95
N PHE A 56 -8.62 -15.27 4.51
CA PHE A 56 -9.81 -14.49 4.18
C PHE A 56 -9.71 -13.72 2.87
N GLN A 57 -8.57 -13.06 2.60
CA GLN A 57 -8.47 -12.07 1.51
C GLN A 57 -8.64 -12.73 0.14
N GLN A 58 -8.23 -13.99 0.02
CA GLN A 58 -8.31 -14.80 -1.20
C GLN A 58 -9.58 -15.66 -1.29
N ILE A 59 -10.49 -15.61 -0.31
CA ILE A 59 -11.76 -16.33 -0.40
C ILE A 59 -12.55 -15.80 -1.60
N GLU A 60 -12.92 -16.70 -2.49
CA GLU A 60 -13.79 -16.43 -3.63
C GLU A 60 -15.25 -16.62 -3.25
N ASP A 61 -16.13 -15.83 -3.85
CA ASP A 61 -17.56 -16.09 -3.82
C ASP A 61 -18.02 -17.02 -4.96
N ASN A 62 -19.33 -17.24 -5.06
CA ASN A 62 -19.92 -18.09 -6.09
C ASN A 62 -19.72 -17.56 -7.54
N HIS A 63 -19.22 -16.34 -7.70
CA HIS A 63 -18.91 -15.72 -8.98
C HIS A 63 -17.39 -15.69 -9.25
N GLY A 64 -16.57 -16.25 -8.36
CA GLY A 64 -15.11 -16.25 -8.46
C GLY A 64 -14.47 -14.91 -8.05
N GLU A 65 -15.22 -13.99 -7.43
CA GLU A 65 -14.68 -12.71 -6.98
C GLU A 65 -14.04 -12.87 -5.59
N ARG A 66 -12.77 -12.48 -5.48
CA ARG A 66 -12.00 -12.59 -4.23
C ARG A 66 -12.37 -11.48 -3.26
N LEU A 67 -12.32 -11.76 -1.95
CA LEU A 67 -12.69 -10.80 -0.92
C LEU A 67 -11.93 -9.47 -1.04
N PHE A 68 -10.62 -9.50 -1.33
CA PHE A 68 -9.87 -8.26 -1.51
C PHE A 68 -10.36 -7.42 -2.70
N GLU A 69 -10.84 -8.05 -3.78
CA GLU A 69 -11.40 -7.35 -4.95
C GLU A 69 -12.69 -6.63 -4.59
N LYS A 70 -13.53 -7.27 -3.75
CA LYS A 70 -14.74 -6.64 -3.19
C LYS A 70 -14.40 -5.42 -2.35
N VAL A 71 -13.36 -5.51 -1.53
CA VAL A 71 -12.87 -4.36 -0.74
C VAL A 71 -12.46 -3.22 -1.67
N LEU A 72 -11.67 -3.49 -2.72
CA LEU A 72 -11.25 -2.49 -3.71
C LEU A 72 -12.43 -1.85 -4.45
N LYS A 73 -13.46 -2.62 -4.82
CA LYS A 73 -14.65 -2.08 -5.49
C LYS A 73 -15.54 -1.28 -4.55
N LYS A 74 -15.82 -1.80 -3.35
CA LYS A 74 -16.77 -1.18 -2.42
C LYS A 74 -16.23 0.13 -1.85
N SER A 75 -14.94 0.20 -1.54
CA SER A 75 -14.32 1.38 -0.92
C SER A 75 -14.22 2.59 -1.86
N GLN A 76 -14.29 2.40 -3.17
CA GLN A 76 -14.39 3.50 -4.14
C GLN A 76 -15.71 4.28 -4.03
N ALA A 77 -16.74 3.72 -3.40
CA ALA A 77 -17.95 4.46 -3.07
C ALA A 77 -17.78 5.34 -1.82
N TRP A 78 -16.70 5.18 -1.04
CA TRP A 78 -16.48 5.90 0.22
C TRP A 78 -15.70 7.19 0.02
N ALA A 79 -14.68 7.19 -0.85
CA ALA A 79 -13.94 8.38 -1.28
C ALA A 79 -13.16 8.12 -2.58
N SER A 80 -12.60 9.19 -3.15
CA SER A 80 -11.85 9.16 -4.42
C SER A 80 -10.39 8.71 -4.24
N SER A 81 -9.69 8.59 -5.37
CA SER A 81 -8.25 8.31 -5.42
C SER A 81 -7.36 9.43 -4.87
N GLU A 82 -7.94 10.55 -4.44
CA GLU A 82 -7.21 11.67 -3.80
C GLU A 82 -7.18 11.56 -2.28
N GLN A 83 -7.94 10.64 -1.70
CA GLN A 83 -8.00 10.42 -0.24
C GLN A 83 -7.73 8.97 0.15
N ILE A 84 -7.95 8.01 -0.75
CA ILE A 84 -7.74 6.58 -0.46
C ILE A 84 -6.53 6.04 -1.22
N MET A 85 -5.73 5.24 -0.51
CA MET A 85 -4.70 4.35 -1.05
C MET A 85 -4.97 2.91 -0.61
N TYR A 86 -4.23 1.94 -1.15
CA TYR A 86 -4.36 0.54 -0.74
C TYR A 86 -3.04 -0.10 -0.37
N VAL A 87 -3.04 -0.91 0.68
CA VAL A 87 -1.92 -1.81 1.00
C VAL A 87 -2.02 -3.06 0.13
N VAL A 88 -0.97 -3.30 -0.66
CA VAL A 88 -0.85 -4.45 -1.55
C VAL A 88 0.52 -5.09 -1.40
N GLY A 89 0.57 -6.34 -0.93
CA GLY A 89 1.81 -7.08 -0.71
C GLY A 89 2.56 -7.44 -1.99
N ALA A 90 3.88 -7.31 -1.98
CA ALA A 90 4.76 -7.52 -3.13
C ALA A 90 4.93 -8.99 -3.58
N THR A 91 4.38 -9.97 -2.86
CA THR A 91 4.68 -11.41 -3.06
C THR A 91 4.00 -12.04 -4.26
N GLN A 92 3.05 -11.35 -4.90
CA GLN A 92 2.28 -11.87 -6.04
C GLN A 92 2.29 -10.87 -7.20
N GLY A 93 3.43 -10.67 -7.87
CA GLY A 93 3.59 -9.62 -8.89
C GLY A 93 2.46 -9.52 -9.92
N LYS A 94 1.98 -10.66 -10.45
CA LYS A 94 0.86 -10.69 -11.43
C LYS A 94 -0.48 -10.21 -10.87
N ILE A 95 -0.73 -10.33 -9.57
CA ILE A 95 -2.00 -9.89 -8.94
C ILE A 95 -2.17 -8.37 -9.01
N PHE A 96 -1.07 -7.62 -9.13
CA PHE A 96 -1.13 -6.18 -9.33
C PHE A 96 -1.88 -5.80 -10.61
N ALA A 97 -1.78 -6.61 -11.66
CA ALA A 97 -2.53 -6.38 -12.89
C ALA A 97 -4.05 -6.49 -12.64
N ASP A 98 -4.48 -7.45 -11.81
CA ASP A 98 -5.89 -7.58 -11.42
C ASP A 98 -6.34 -6.42 -10.53
N ILE A 99 -5.53 -6.04 -9.55
CA ILE A 99 -5.80 -4.89 -8.67
C ILE A 99 -5.96 -3.61 -9.51
N ARG A 100 -5.11 -3.39 -10.52
CA ARG A 100 -5.19 -2.23 -11.40
C ARG A 100 -6.44 -2.19 -12.28
N LYS A 101 -7.09 -3.32 -12.57
CA LYS A 101 -8.42 -3.33 -13.21
C LYS A 101 -9.48 -2.70 -12.31
N HIS A 102 -9.33 -2.82 -10.99
CA HIS A 102 -10.28 -2.28 -10.02
C HIS A 102 -9.94 -0.85 -9.60
N VAL A 103 -8.66 -0.54 -9.38
CA VAL A 103 -8.18 0.76 -8.85
C VAL A 103 -7.07 1.35 -9.73
N PRO A 104 -7.39 1.76 -10.98
CA PRO A 104 -6.38 2.17 -11.96
C PRO A 104 -5.58 3.41 -11.53
N CYS A 105 -6.21 4.34 -10.82
CA CYS A 105 -5.64 5.65 -10.50
C CYS A 105 -5.10 5.78 -9.07
N HIS A 106 -5.41 4.85 -8.16
CA HIS A 106 -5.06 4.98 -6.74
C HIS A 106 -3.57 4.71 -6.48
N PHE A 107 -3.00 5.31 -5.44
CA PHE A 107 -1.69 4.88 -4.95
C PHE A 107 -1.78 3.51 -4.26
N LEU A 108 -0.77 2.68 -4.46
CA LEU A 108 -0.59 1.41 -3.75
C LEU A 108 0.62 1.51 -2.83
N LEU A 109 0.42 1.30 -1.53
CA LEU A 109 1.49 1.09 -0.57
C LEU A 109 1.92 -0.38 -0.64
N VAL A 110 3.16 -0.62 -1.03
CA VAL A 110 3.69 -1.95 -1.34
C VAL A 110 4.72 -2.37 -0.30
N PRO A 111 4.31 -3.06 0.78
CA PRO A 111 5.24 -3.70 1.70
C PRO A 111 5.78 -5.03 1.13
N GLY A 112 6.97 -5.40 1.59
CA GLY A 112 7.50 -6.76 1.40
C GLY A 112 8.45 -6.95 0.23
N VAL A 113 8.85 -5.89 -0.47
CA VAL A 113 9.92 -5.97 -1.48
C VAL A 113 11.24 -6.39 -0.80
N GLY A 114 11.96 -7.33 -1.43
CA GLY A 114 13.23 -7.86 -0.92
C GLY A 114 13.06 -8.83 0.25
N ALA A 115 12.81 -8.33 1.45
CA ALA A 115 12.85 -9.14 2.68
C ALA A 115 11.76 -10.21 2.79
N GLN A 116 10.67 -10.09 2.02
CA GLN A 116 9.60 -11.09 1.96
C GLN A 116 9.55 -11.80 0.58
N GLY A 117 10.62 -11.66 -0.22
CA GLY A 117 10.74 -12.30 -1.54
C GLY A 117 10.01 -11.59 -2.68
N GLY A 118 9.44 -10.41 -2.46
CA GLY A 118 8.79 -9.63 -3.52
C GLY A 118 9.81 -9.03 -4.50
N SER A 119 9.56 -9.22 -5.80
CA SER A 119 10.35 -8.64 -6.89
C SER A 119 9.92 -7.20 -7.18
N LEU A 120 10.83 -6.24 -7.01
CA LEU A 120 10.58 -4.84 -7.34
C LEU A 120 10.21 -4.65 -8.81
N GLU A 121 10.90 -5.37 -9.70
CA GLU A 121 10.67 -5.29 -11.14
C GLU A 121 9.25 -5.74 -11.51
N GLU A 122 8.78 -6.87 -10.97
CA GLU A 122 7.41 -7.34 -11.25
C GLU A 122 6.35 -6.41 -10.67
N VAL A 123 6.57 -5.91 -9.45
CA VAL A 123 5.71 -4.91 -8.82
C VAL A 123 5.62 -3.66 -9.70
N CYS A 124 6.74 -3.17 -10.24
CA CYS A 124 6.73 -2.01 -11.12
C CYS A 124 6.02 -2.31 -12.44
N LYS A 125 6.34 -3.45 -13.06
CA LYS A 125 5.80 -3.88 -14.36
C LYS A 125 4.27 -4.01 -14.36
N TYR A 126 3.70 -4.61 -13.32
CA TYR A 126 2.25 -4.87 -13.25
C TYR A 126 1.50 -3.85 -12.39
N GLY A 127 2.20 -3.16 -11.49
CA GLY A 127 1.61 -2.28 -10.49
C GLY A 127 1.72 -0.80 -10.80
N MET A 128 2.60 -0.34 -11.68
CA MET A 128 2.67 1.10 -11.99
C MET A 128 1.48 1.55 -12.85
N ASN A 129 1.05 2.80 -12.65
CA ASN A 129 0.10 3.49 -13.51
C ASN A 129 0.79 4.67 -14.23
N LYS A 130 0.02 5.53 -14.92
CA LYS A 130 0.54 6.68 -15.68
C LYS A 130 1.37 7.67 -14.85
N THR A 131 1.21 7.67 -13.52
CA THR A 131 1.90 8.56 -12.59
C THR A 131 2.79 7.79 -11.61
N CYS A 132 3.29 6.61 -12.00
CA CYS A 132 3.87 5.59 -11.11
C CYS A 132 2.84 4.95 -10.17
N GLY A 133 2.23 5.70 -9.25
CA GLY A 133 1.15 5.21 -8.39
C GLY A 133 1.55 4.11 -7.39
N LEU A 134 2.85 3.98 -7.07
CA LEU A 134 3.39 3.01 -6.13
C LEU A 134 4.23 3.69 -5.04
N ILE A 135 4.08 3.24 -3.80
CA ILE A 135 4.94 3.59 -2.67
C ILE A 135 5.55 2.29 -2.13
N VAL A 136 6.82 2.03 -2.46
CA VAL A 136 7.50 0.80 -2.02
C VAL A 136 8.05 0.98 -0.62
N ASN A 137 7.58 0.18 0.34
CA ASN A 137 8.10 0.19 1.70
C ASN A 137 9.23 -0.83 1.88
N SER A 138 10.40 -0.35 2.30
CA SER A 138 11.53 -1.17 2.75
C SER A 138 11.98 -0.70 4.12
N SER A 139 11.73 -1.51 5.15
CA SER A 139 12.02 -1.14 6.55
C SER A 139 13.21 -1.94 7.09
N ARG A 140 13.04 -3.25 7.33
CA ARG A 140 14.06 -4.10 7.97
C ARG A 140 15.39 -4.14 7.23
N ALA A 141 15.38 -4.11 5.90
CA ALA A 141 16.62 -4.11 5.11
C ALA A 141 17.45 -2.83 5.32
N ILE A 142 16.79 -1.71 5.62
CA ILE A 142 17.45 -0.42 5.90
C ILE A 142 17.83 -0.31 7.38
N ILE A 143 16.88 -0.59 8.28
CA ILE A 143 17.07 -0.47 9.74
C ILE A 143 18.13 -1.44 10.27
N TYR A 144 18.25 -2.63 9.67
CA TYR A 144 19.23 -3.63 10.09
C TYR A 144 20.39 -3.78 9.10
N ALA A 145 20.65 -2.75 8.28
CA ALA A 145 21.78 -2.75 7.36
C ALA A 145 23.13 -2.86 8.09
N ASP A 146 23.22 -2.30 9.30
CA ASP A 146 24.41 -2.29 10.14
C ASP A 146 23.99 -2.01 11.60
N ASN A 147 24.72 -2.55 12.58
CA ASN A 147 24.45 -2.38 14.02
C ASN A 147 25.62 -1.71 14.78
N SER A 148 26.59 -1.17 14.05
CA SER A 148 27.77 -0.46 14.54
C SER A 148 27.58 1.05 14.48
N GLY A 149 28.65 1.80 14.81
CA GLY A 149 28.67 3.26 14.63
C GLY A 149 28.53 3.73 13.17
N ASN A 150 28.64 2.83 12.18
CA ASN A 150 28.50 3.13 10.75
C ASN A 150 27.06 3.05 10.24
N PHE A 151 26.07 2.81 11.11
CA PHE A 151 24.66 2.63 10.77
C PHE A 151 24.13 3.66 9.75
N ALA A 152 24.37 4.95 9.97
CA ALA A 152 23.86 6.00 9.10
C ALA A 152 24.34 5.85 7.64
N GLN A 153 25.61 5.51 7.44
CA GLN A 153 26.18 5.31 6.10
C GLN A 153 25.66 4.03 5.45
N ALA A 154 25.54 2.95 6.21
CA ALA A 154 25.03 1.68 5.70
C ALA A 154 23.54 1.76 5.32
N ALA A 155 22.70 2.32 6.20
CA ALA A 155 21.28 2.54 5.95
C ALA A 155 21.06 3.43 4.72
N ARG A 156 21.84 4.51 4.59
CA ARG A 156 21.82 5.38 3.40
C ARG A 156 22.16 4.60 2.13
N THR A 157 23.22 3.79 2.17
CA THR A 157 23.64 2.99 1.00
C THR A 157 22.54 2.03 0.55
N VAL A 158 21.87 1.35 1.48
CA VAL A 158 20.76 0.45 1.15
C VAL A 158 19.55 1.22 0.59
N ALA A 159 19.19 2.36 1.22
CA ALA A 159 18.10 3.20 0.76
C ALA A 159 18.34 3.74 -0.66
N GLU A 160 19.54 4.24 -0.93
CA GLU A 160 19.95 4.73 -2.26
C GLU A 160 19.93 3.60 -3.30
N GLY A 161 20.33 2.38 -2.93
CA GLY A 161 20.25 1.21 -3.82
C GLY A 161 18.83 0.96 -4.33
N ILE A 162 17.86 0.94 -3.42
CA ILE A 162 16.43 0.75 -3.76
C ILE A 162 15.90 1.93 -4.58
N GLN A 163 16.27 3.16 -4.21
CA GLN A 163 15.88 4.37 -4.94
C GLN A 163 16.39 4.34 -6.39
N ARG A 164 17.65 3.94 -6.63
CA ARG A 164 18.22 3.82 -7.98
C ARG A 164 17.51 2.74 -8.81
N GLN A 165 17.16 1.61 -8.18
CA GLN A 165 16.36 0.57 -8.87
C GLN A 165 14.99 1.12 -9.29
N MET A 166 14.27 1.79 -8.38
CA MET A 166 13.01 2.47 -8.70
C MET A 166 13.17 3.51 -9.81
N ALA A 167 14.23 4.32 -9.78
CA ALA A 167 14.51 5.31 -10.80
C ALA A 167 14.70 4.67 -12.20
N GLY A 168 15.41 3.54 -12.28
CA GLY A 168 15.54 2.78 -13.53
C GLY A 168 14.20 2.26 -14.07
N GLN A 169 13.30 1.80 -13.18
CA GLN A 169 11.95 1.36 -13.56
C GLN A 169 11.10 2.54 -14.08
N LEU A 170 11.20 3.71 -13.45
CA LEU A 170 10.46 4.92 -13.86
C LEU A 170 10.85 5.43 -15.26
N GLN A 171 12.14 5.34 -15.62
CA GLN A 171 12.61 5.70 -16.96
C GLN A 171 11.98 4.80 -18.03
N THR A 172 11.80 3.52 -17.72
CA THR A 172 11.19 2.54 -18.64
C THR A 172 9.71 2.85 -18.93
N ILE A 173 9.01 3.51 -18.01
CA ILE A 173 7.62 3.94 -18.21
C ILE A 173 7.53 5.29 -18.90
N SER A 174 8.44 6.22 -18.62
CA SER A 174 8.46 7.55 -19.26
C SER A 174 8.76 7.48 -20.77
N LEU A 175 9.26 6.34 -21.25
CA LEU A 175 9.55 6.05 -22.65
C LEU A 175 8.38 5.34 -23.39
N LYS A 176 7.26 5.06 -22.72
CA LYS A 176 6.06 4.44 -23.28
C LYS A 176 4.90 5.43 -23.34
#